data_AF-A0A842Y4U7-F1
#
_entry.id   AF-A0A842Y4U7-F1
#
_cell.length_a   1.000
_cell.length_b   1.000
_cell.length_c   1.000
_cell.angle_alpha   90.00
_cell.angle_beta   90.00
_cell.angle_gamma   90.00
#
_symmetry.space_group_name_H-M   'P 1'
#
loop_
_entity.id
_entity.type
_entity.pdbx_description
1 polymer ?
#
loop_
_entity_poly.entity_id
_entity_poly.type
_entity_poly.pdbx_seq_one_letter_code
_entity_poly.pdbx_strand_id
1 'polypeptide(L)'
;MTSKKILIFFIILTSLLLSGCLKAPDTDGDGRRDPIDVFPDDPYDWDDSDRDGIGDNAENDAGTNPSSPDTDGDGFQDNIDLDPLDANIGIDSDSDSYHDGIDVFPDNASEWADTDKDGYGDNSDKYPQDPKYHTSIPRISR
;
A
#
# COMPACT_ATOMS: atom_id res chain seq x y z
N MET A 1 7.06 59.40 36.28
CA MET A 1 7.43 58.65 35.06
C MET A 1 6.40 58.97 34.00
N THR A 2 6.82 59.65 32.93
CA THR A 2 5.96 60.24 31.90
C THR A 2 5.13 59.19 31.15
N SER A 3 3.84 59.48 30.93
CA SER A 3 2.81 58.70 30.23
C SER A 3 3.31 57.84 29.04
N LYS A 4 4.29 58.34 28.26
CA LYS A 4 4.93 57.60 27.17
C LYS A 4 5.61 56.28 27.59
N LYS A 5 6.19 56.19 28.80
CA LYS A 5 6.84 54.96 29.30
C LYS A 5 5.84 53.87 29.67
N ILE A 6 4.65 54.25 30.15
CA ILE A 6 3.56 53.33 30.49
C ILE A 6 2.92 52.77 29.23
N LEU A 7 2.72 53.62 28.21
CA LEU A 7 2.17 53.20 26.91
C LEU A 7 3.09 52.21 26.18
N ILE A 8 4.41 52.48 26.16
CA ILE A 8 5.40 51.58 25.53
C ILE A 8 5.46 50.23 26.28
N PHE A 9 5.40 50.25 27.62
CA PHE A 9 5.35 49.03 28.41
C PHE A 9 4.09 48.21 28.13
N PHE A 10 2.92 48.85 28.01
CA PHE A 10 1.68 48.18 27.64
C PHE A 10 1.73 47.60 26.23
N ILE A 11 2.28 48.32 25.23
CA ILE A 11 2.43 47.80 23.87
C ILE A 11 3.35 46.59 23.84
N ILE A 12 4.52 46.67 24.48
CA ILE A 12 5.47 45.55 24.57
C ILE A 12 4.84 44.37 25.33
N LEU A 13 4.11 44.62 26.41
CA LEU A 13 3.42 43.58 27.16
C LEU A 13 2.28 42.94 26.36
N THR A 14 1.50 43.73 25.61
CA THR A 14 0.46 43.18 24.71
C THR A 14 1.06 42.45 23.53
N SER A 15 2.19 42.90 22.98
CA SER A 15 2.90 42.21 21.90
C SER A 15 3.54 40.91 22.38
N LEU A 16 4.13 40.88 23.59
CA LEU A 16 4.63 39.65 24.20
C LEU A 16 3.51 38.67 24.58
N LEU A 17 2.35 39.17 25.03
CA LEU A 17 1.19 38.33 25.33
C LEU A 17 0.49 37.81 24.07
N LEU A 18 0.51 38.54 22.95
CA LEU A 18 0.00 38.07 21.65
C LEU A 18 0.93 37.06 20.97
N SER A 19 2.25 37.12 21.23
CA SER A 19 3.22 36.17 20.67
C SER A 19 3.26 34.82 21.38
N GLY A 20 2.58 34.67 22.53
CA GLY A 20 2.74 33.51 23.41
C GLY A 20 1.70 32.39 23.33
N CYS A 21 0.60 32.52 22.59
CA CYS A 21 -0.50 31.57 22.76
C CYS A 21 -1.43 31.49 21.54
N LEU A 22 -0.96 30.90 20.45
CA LEU A 22 -1.75 30.00 19.60
C LEU A 22 -0.81 29.19 18.71
N LYS A 23 0.07 28.37 19.32
CA LYS A 23 0.73 27.34 18.53
C LYS A 23 -0.36 26.32 18.23
N ALA A 24 -0.64 26.06 16.95
CA ALA A 24 -1.54 24.97 16.57
C ALA A 24 -1.10 23.68 17.27
N PRO A 25 -2.04 22.79 17.60
CA PRO A 25 -1.72 21.50 18.22
C PRO A 25 -0.72 20.72 17.37
N ASP A 26 -0.05 19.81 18.05
CA ASP A 26 0.97 18.87 17.59
C ASP A 26 0.63 17.61 18.38
N THR A 27 -0.26 16.81 17.81
CA THR A 27 -1.04 15.78 18.51
C THR A 27 -0.18 14.56 18.87
N ASP A 28 0.74 14.18 18.00
CA ASP A 28 1.67 13.07 18.20
C ASP A 28 3.06 13.50 18.72
N GLY A 29 3.41 14.79 18.62
CA GLY A 29 4.63 15.35 19.18
C GLY A 29 5.87 15.16 18.30
N ASP A 30 5.70 14.94 17.00
CA ASP A 30 6.79 14.79 16.03
C ASP A 30 7.48 16.13 15.67
N GLY A 31 6.85 17.26 16.05
CA GLY A 31 7.34 18.61 15.82
C GLY A 31 6.76 19.30 14.58
N ARG A 32 5.89 18.62 13.83
CA ARG A 32 4.92 19.20 12.89
C ARG A 32 3.70 19.64 13.69
N ARG A 33 2.71 20.20 13.01
CA ARG A 33 1.51 20.71 13.68
C ARG A 33 0.34 20.20 12.89
N ASP A 34 -0.72 19.76 13.56
CA ASP A 34 -1.87 19.11 12.94
C ASP A 34 -2.37 19.79 11.65
N PRO A 35 -2.40 21.13 11.49
CA PRO A 35 -2.87 21.75 10.25
C PRO A 35 -1.94 21.59 9.01
N ILE A 36 -0.70 21.14 9.21
CA ILE A 36 0.30 20.93 8.14
C ILE A 36 0.86 19.51 8.16
N ASP A 37 0.30 18.67 9.01
CA ASP A 37 0.70 17.28 9.21
C ASP A 37 -0.35 16.40 8.52
N VAL A 38 0.09 15.55 7.60
CA VAL A 38 -0.81 14.65 6.89
C VAL A 38 -1.25 13.49 7.80
N PHE A 39 -0.44 13.13 8.80
CA PHE A 39 -0.69 12.03 9.74
C PHE A 39 -0.62 12.51 11.20
N PRO A 40 -1.55 13.38 11.68
CA PRO A 40 -1.44 14.03 12.99
C PRO A 40 -1.45 13.13 14.23
N ASP A 41 -1.71 11.83 14.05
CA ASP A 41 -1.76 10.83 15.12
C ASP A 41 -0.56 9.85 15.03
N ASP A 42 0.33 10.00 14.05
CA ASP A 42 1.50 9.13 13.82
C ASP A 42 2.81 9.90 13.97
N PRO A 43 3.52 9.75 15.10
CA PRO A 43 4.75 10.50 15.35
C PRO A 43 5.92 10.12 14.44
N TYR A 44 5.76 9.12 13.57
CA TYR A 44 6.78 8.66 12.63
C TYR A 44 6.55 9.14 11.21
N ASP A 45 5.42 9.78 10.90
CA ASP A 45 5.14 10.26 9.56
C ASP A 45 4.37 11.57 9.53
N TRP A 46 4.59 12.38 8.50
CA TRP A 46 4.01 13.73 8.42
C TRP A 46 3.76 14.24 7.01
N ASP A 47 4.26 13.53 5.99
CA ASP A 47 4.12 13.90 4.57
C ASP A 47 3.63 12.69 3.78
N ASP A 48 2.88 12.95 2.72
CA ASP A 48 2.31 11.97 1.79
C ASP A 48 2.45 12.56 0.40
N SER A 49 3.62 12.33 -0.18
CA SER A 49 4.11 13.05 -1.36
C SER A 49 3.32 12.72 -2.62
N ASP A 50 2.80 11.50 -2.75
CA ASP A 50 1.99 11.05 -3.88
C ASP A 50 0.49 10.90 -3.59
N ARG A 51 0.09 10.96 -2.32
CA ARG A 51 -1.30 10.98 -1.85
C ARG A 51 -2.01 9.65 -1.99
N ASP A 52 -1.29 8.55 -1.83
CA ASP A 52 -1.86 7.22 -1.74
C ASP A 52 -2.33 6.87 -0.31
N GLY A 53 -1.93 7.67 0.69
CA GLY A 53 -2.33 7.49 2.09
C GLY A 53 -1.40 6.59 2.90
N ILE A 54 -0.27 6.16 2.33
CA ILE A 54 0.93 5.74 3.07
C ILE A 54 1.80 6.98 3.25
N GLY A 55 2.47 7.09 4.39
CA GLY A 55 3.37 8.22 4.63
C GLY A 55 4.77 7.98 4.05
N ASP A 56 5.46 9.07 3.68
CA ASP A 56 6.75 9.01 3.01
C ASP A 56 7.79 8.21 3.82
N ASN A 57 7.78 8.30 5.15
CA ASN A 57 8.73 7.56 5.98
C ASN A 57 8.37 6.07 6.02
N ALA A 58 7.07 5.74 6.12
CA ALA A 58 6.60 4.37 6.07
C ALA A 58 6.94 3.69 4.73
N GLU A 59 6.84 4.41 3.62
CA GLU A 59 7.24 3.92 2.31
C GLU A 59 8.74 3.68 2.19
N ASN A 60 9.56 4.63 2.66
CA ASN A 60 11.01 4.45 2.69
C ASN A 60 11.43 3.21 3.51
N ASP A 61 10.71 2.92 4.60
CA ASP A 61 10.94 1.74 5.44
C ASP A 61 10.46 0.44 4.77
N ALA A 62 9.37 0.49 3.99
CA ALA A 62 8.85 -0.62 3.20
C ALA A 62 9.68 -0.88 1.93
N GLY A 63 10.42 0.11 1.45
CA GLY A 63 11.17 0.08 0.19
C GLY A 63 10.34 0.48 -1.03
N THR A 64 9.11 0.96 -0.82
CA THR A 64 8.28 1.56 -1.86
C THR A 64 8.77 2.97 -2.21
N ASN A 65 8.17 3.60 -3.21
CA ASN A 65 8.60 4.88 -3.75
C ASN A 65 7.67 6.02 -3.28
N PRO A 66 8.13 6.93 -2.39
CA PRO A 66 7.36 8.06 -1.85
C PRO A 66 6.94 9.16 -2.82
N SER A 67 6.85 8.85 -4.10
CA SER A 67 6.46 9.78 -5.15
C SER A 67 5.70 9.05 -6.25
N SER A 68 5.29 7.82 -6.00
CA SER A 68 4.57 6.95 -6.92
C SER A 68 3.54 6.17 -6.11
N PRO A 69 2.23 6.45 -6.30
CA PRO A 69 1.18 5.77 -5.54
C PRO A 69 1.02 4.29 -5.93
N ASP A 70 1.90 3.79 -6.80
CA ASP A 70 1.97 2.47 -7.45
C ASP A 70 3.46 2.29 -7.79
N THR A 71 4.18 1.62 -6.91
CA THR A 71 5.64 1.55 -6.92
C THR A 71 6.16 0.65 -8.04
N ASP A 72 5.51 -0.49 -8.27
CA ASP A 72 5.96 -1.48 -9.24
C ASP A 72 5.29 -1.34 -10.62
N GLY A 73 4.23 -0.52 -10.71
CA GLY A 73 3.56 -0.12 -11.95
C GLY A 73 2.58 -1.16 -12.48
N ASP A 74 2.01 -1.99 -11.61
CA ASP A 74 1.10 -3.08 -11.98
C ASP A 74 -0.38 -2.62 -12.08
N GLY A 75 -0.67 -1.43 -11.58
CA GLY A 75 -1.98 -0.80 -11.61
C GLY A 75 -2.77 -0.88 -10.30
N PHE A 76 -2.25 -1.53 -9.26
CA PHE A 76 -2.72 -1.41 -7.89
C PHE A 76 -1.94 -0.33 -7.14
N GLN A 77 -2.62 0.38 -6.23
CA GLN A 77 -1.91 1.37 -5.40
C GLN A 77 -1.21 0.65 -4.25
N ASP A 78 -0.06 1.15 -3.81
CA ASP A 78 0.74 0.49 -2.76
C ASP A 78 -0.08 0.21 -1.49
N ASN A 79 -1.05 1.09 -1.17
CA ASN A 79 -1.95 0.95 -0.02
C ASN A 79 -2.96 -0.22 -0.10
N ILE A 80 -3.19 -0.80 -1.29
CA ILE A 80 -4.12 -1.90 -1.54
C ILE A 80 -3.49 -3.10 -2.25
N ASP A 81 -2.27 -2.96 -2.75
CA ASP A 81 -1.52 -4.01 -3.41
C ASP A 81 -1.11 -5.11 -2.41
N LEU A 82 -1.15 -6.37 -2.86
CA LEU A 82 -0.72 -7.53 -2.09
C LEU A 82 0.81 -7.58 -1.94
N ASP A 83 1.57 -7.11 -2.93
CA ASP A 83 3.02 -6.96 -2.87
C ASP A 83 3.48 -5.76 -3.72
N PRO A 84 3.51 -4.54 -3.13
CA PRO A 84 3.86 -3.28 -3.83
C PRO A 84 5.24 -3.21 -4.51
N LEU A 85 6.01 -4.29 -4.46
CA LEU A 85 7.37 -4.40 -5.01
C LEU A 85 7.48 -5.46 -6.11
N ASP A 86 6.41 -6.20 -6.42
CA ASP A 86 6.39 -7.25 -7.44
C ASP A 86 5.10 -7.22 -8.27
N ALA A 87 5.20 -6.59 -9.45
CA ALA A 87 4.11 -6.36 -10.39
C ALA A 87 3.43 -7.61 -10.97
N ASN A 88 3.77 -8.81 -10.49
CA ASN A 88 3.14 -10.08 -10.88
C ASN A 88 2.29 -10.69 -9.74
N ILE A 89 2.28 -10.06 -8.57
CA ILE A 89 1.50 -10.49 -7.41
C ILE A 89 0.28 -9.58 -7.29
N GLY A 90 -0.91 -10.13 -7.07
CA GLY A 90 -2.14 -9.34 -6.93
C GLY A 90 -2.97 -9.18 -8.19
N ILE A 91 -2.36 -9.22 -9.39
CA ILE A 91 -3.09 -9.34 -10.65
C ILE A 91 -3.83 -10.68 -10.70
N ASP A 92 -5.15 -10.65 -10.93
CA ASP A 92 -6.01 -11.82 -11.12
C ASP A 92 -6.76 -11.63 -12.45
N SER A 93 -6.14 -12.09 -13.53
CA SER A 93 -6.55 -11.81 -14.91
C SER A 93 -7.89 -12.43 -15.28
N ASP A 94 -8.26 -13.55 -14.68
CA ASP A 94 -9.52 -14.26 -14.96
C ASP A 94 -10.57 -14.21 -13.83
N SER A 95 -10.21 -13.59 -12.70
CA SER A 95 -11.07 -13.35 -11.53
C SER A 95 -11.51 -14.62 -10.79
N ASP A 96 -10.63 -15.61 -10.67
CA ASP A 96 -10.90 -16.88 -9.98
C ASP A 96 -10.40 -16.96 -8.53
N SER A 97 -9.81 -15.86 -8.03
CA SER A 97 -9.21 -15.69 -6.69
C SER A 97 -7.81 -16.28 -6.52
N TYR A 98 -7.18 -16.77 -7.58
CA TYR A 98 -5.74 -17.07 -7.63
C TYR A 98 -5.05 -16.02 -8.50
N HIS A 99 -4.07 -15.31 -7.95
CA HIS A 99 -3.37 -14.28 -8.73
C HIS A 99 -2.42 -14.92 -9.77
N ASP A 100 -2.19 -14.23 -10.88
CA ASP A 100 -1.41 -14.67 -12.05
C ASP A 100 -0.01 -15.22 -11.67
N GLY A 101 0.61 -14.69 -10.62
CA GLY A 101 1.90 -15.16 -10.10
C GLY A 101 1.90 -16.58 -9.51
N ILE A 102 0.74 -17.12 -9.11
CA ILE A 102 0.57 -18.49 -8.59
C ILE A 102 -0.38 -19.34 -9.45
N ASP A 103 -1.17 -18.72 -10.31
CA ASP A 103 -2.08 -19.39 -11.24
C ASP A 103 -1.31 -19.98 -12.44
N VAL A 104 -1.44 -21.30 -12.65
CA VAL A 104 -0.83 -21.98 -13.79
C VAL A 104 -1.55 -21.69 -15.11
N PHE A 105 -2.83 -21.31 -15.07
CA PHE A 105 -3.64 -20.90 -16.21
C PHE A 105 -4.34 -19.53 -16.00
N PRO A 106 -3.59 -18.40 -15.95
CA PRO A 106 -4.11 -17.06 -15.59
C PRO A 106 -5.26 -16.47 -16.42
N ASP A 107 -5.63 -17.13 -17.53
CA ASP A 107 -6.70 -16.70 -18.43
C ASP A 107 -7.94 -17.63 -18.35
N ASN A 108 -7.96 -18.59 -17.44
CA ASN A 108 -8.97 -19.62 -17.32
C ASN A 108 -9.45 -19.82 -15.88
N ALA A 109 -10.51 -19.08 -15.53
CA ALA A 109 -11.09 -19.03 -14.19
C ALA A 109 -11.67 -20.34 -13.62
N SER A 110 -11.48 -21.44 -14.33
CA SER A 110 -11.83 -22.79 -13.90
C SER A 110 -10.61 -23.68 -13.64
N GLU A 111 -9.37 -23.19 -13.80
CA GLU A 111 -8.14 -23.97 -13.66
C GLU A 111 -7.02 -23.10 -13.09
N TRP A 112 -6.56 -23.39 -11.86
CA TRP A 112 -5.46 -22.64 -11.25
C TRP A 112 -4.19 -23.47 -11.00
N ALA A 113 -4.29 -24.80 -11.13
CA ALA A 113 -3.22 -25.74 -10.78
C ALA A 113 -3.09 -26.85 -11.83
N ASP A 114 -1.86 -27.33 -12.02
CA ASP A 114 -1.50 -28.49 -12.86
C ASP A 114 -0.45 -29.30 -12.07
N THR A 115 -0.93 -30.25 -11.26
CA THR A 115 -0.05 -30.91 -10.29
C THR A 115 0.97 -31.83 -10.95
N ASP A 116 0.63 -32.49 -12.06
CA ASP A 116 1.52 -33.41 -12.76
C ASP A 116 2.24 -32.80 -13.97
N LYS A 117 1.90 -31.56 -14.33
CA LYS A 117 2.55 -30.74 -15.36
C LYS A 117 2.34 -31.29 -16.77
N ASP A 118 1.18 -31.86 -17.03
CA ASP A 118 0.82 -32.37 -18.36
C ASP A 118 0.12 -31.33 -19.26
N GLY A 119 -0.18 -30.15 -18.71
CA GLY A 119 -0.81 -29.03 -19.39
C GLY A 119 -2.34 -29.04 -19.33
N TYR A 120 -2.95 -29.97 -18.60
CA TYR A 120 -4.37 -29.96 -18.26
C TYR A 120 -4.53 -29.56 -16.79
N GLY A 121 -5.42 -28.61 -16.52
CA GLY A 121 -5.64 -28.17 -15.15
C GLY A 121 -6.33 -29.25 -14.31
N ASP A 122 -6.02 -29.25 -13.01
CA ASP A 122 -6.43 -30.25 -12.04
C ASP A 122 -7.97 -30.41 -11.95
N ASN A 123 -8.77 -29.39 -12.31
CA ASN A 123 -10.23 -29.46 -12.25
C ASN A 123 -10.84 -30.21 -13.45
N SER A 124 -10.24 -30.09 -14.63
CA SER A 124 -10.66 -30.82 -15.84
C SER A 124 -9.94 -32.15 -16.01
N ASP A 125 -8.78 -32.32 -15.38
CA ASP A 125 -8.04 -33.56 -15.39
C ASP A 125 -8.70 -34.62 -14.49
N LYS A 126 -8.98 -35.77 -15.08
CA LYS A 126 -9.50 -36.94 -14.36
C LYS A 126 -8.43 -37.67 -13.52
N TYR A 127 -7.15 -37.51 -13.85
CA TYR A 127 -6.01 -38.11 -13.18
C TYR A 127 -4.90 -37.07 -12.92
N PRO A 128 -5.15 -36.05 -12.07
CA PRO A 128 -4.28 -34.87 -11.84
C PRO A 128 -2.94 -35.17 -11.15
N GLN A 129 -2.48 -36.42 -11.15
CA GLN A 129 -1.21 -36.85 -10.58
C GLN A 129 -0.48 -37.82 -11.55
N ASP A 130 -1.07 -38.11 -12.72
CA ASP A 130 -0.54 -39.00 -13.73
C ASP A 130 -0.36 -38.23 -15.05
N PRO A 131 0.87 -37.78 -15.36
CA PRO A 131 1.13 -36.86 -16.47
C PRO A 131 0.95 -37.47 -17.86
N LYS A 132 0.39 -38.68 -17.93
CA LYS A 132 0.13 -39.39 -19.17
C LYS A 132 -1.35 -39.39 -19.54
N TYR A 133 -2.25 -39.21 -18.59
CA TYR A 133 -3.68 -39.45 -18.80
C TYR A 133 -4.55 -38.33 -18.27
N HIS A 134 -4.97 -37.41 -19.13
CA HIS A 134 -5.91 -36.37 -18.72
C HIS A 134 -7.40 -36.75 -18.80
N THR A 135 -7.77 -37.66 -19.74
CA THR A 135 -9.19 -38.05 -19.99
C THR A 135 -9.44 -39.55 -19.96
N SER A 136 -8.47 -40.37 -20.40
CA SER A 136 -8.65 -41.81 -20.52
C SER A 136 -7.36 -42.59 -20.39
N ILE A 137 -7.44 -43.71 -19.68
CA ILE A 137 -6.40 -44.74 -19.71
C ILE A 137 -6.61 -45.52 -21.02
N PRO A 138 -5.60 -45.70 -21.88
CA PRO A 138 -5.70 -46.51 -23.08
C PRO A 138 -6.17 -47.89 -22.65
N ARG A 139 -7.30 -48.33 -23.22
CA ARG A 139 -7.77 -49.70 -23.02
C ARG A 139 -6.63 -50.63 -23.43
N ILE A 140 -6.07 -51.34 -22.46
CA ILE A 140 -5.18 -52.45 -22.74
C ILE A 140 -6.03 -53.47 -23.49
N SER A 141 -5.87 -53.54 -24.81
CA SER A 141 -6.43 -54.61 -25.62
C SER A 141 -5.78 -55.90 -25.14
N ARG A 142 -6.57 -56.75 -24.49
CA ARG A 142 -6.18 -58.12 -24.12
C ARG A 142 -6.02 -59.00 -25.35
#